data_AF-A0A927X561-F1
#
_entry.id   AF-A0A927X561-F1
#
_cell.length_a   1.000
_cell.length_b   1.000
_cell.length_c   1.000
_cell.angle_alpha   90.00
_cell.angle_beta   90.00
_cell.angle_gamma   90.00
#
_symmetry.space_group_name_H-M   'P 1'
#
loop_
_entity.id
_entity.type
_entity.pdbx_description
1 polymer ?
#
loop_
_entity_poly.entity_id
_entity_poly.type
_entity_poly.pdbx_seq_one_letter_code
_entity_poly.pdbx_strand_id
1 'polypeptide(L)'
;MECKICKRFFYIRRNFVDLFSRRIEYICDKCYNLYPIKLQLESIELEDYSCRILSIFDKQYFIEYNCYIKEYNQIAMRYINNDNYQFMFFDTIVIDDYNLELLNMASKLFQNNLFILCFYLKKQSNFLV
;
A
#
# COMPACT_ATOMS: atom_id res chain seq x y z
N MET A 1 17.60 -10.99 -15.11
CA MET A 1 16.15 -11.08 -14.83
C MET A 1 15.42 -10.06 -15.69
N GLU A 2 14.14 -10.25 -16.00
CA GLU A 2 13.35 -9.31 -16.79
C GLU A 2 12.49 -8.43 -15.87
N CYS A 3 12.54 -7.11 -16.04
CA CYS A 3 11.73 -6.17 -15.28
C CYS A 3 10.26 -6.27 -15.68
N LYS A 4 9.36 -6.48 -14.71
CA LYS A 4 7.92 -6.62 -14.97
C LYS A 4 7.25 -5.35 -15.48
N ILE A 5 7.82 -4.18 -15.17
CA ILE A 5 7.31 -2.88 -15.63
C ILE A 5 7.80 -2.53 -17.04
N CYS A 6 9.13 -2.45 -17.28
CA CYS A 6 9.67 -1.99 -18.56
C CYS A 6 10.12 -3.10 -19.52
N LYS A 7 10.00 -4.38 -19.15
CA LYS A 7 10.40 -5.57 -19.93
C LYS A 7 11.87 -5.63 -20.33
N ARG A 8 12.73 -4.79 -19.73
CA ARG A 8 14.18 -4.82 -19.96
C ARG A 8 14.86 -5.83 -19.05
N PHE A 9 15.90 -6.48 -19.56
CA PHE A 9 16.78 -7.30 -18.73
C PHE A 9 17.63 -6.43 -17.79
N PHE A 10 17.79 -6.89 -16.55
CA PHE A 10 18.64 -6.28 -15.54
C PHE A 10 19.30 -7.35 -14.67
N TYR A 11 20.35 -6.92 -13.97
CA TYR A 11 21.11 -7.73 -13.03
C TYR A 11 20.86 -7.22 -11.62
N ILE A 12 20.60 -8.14 -10.69
CA ILE A 12 20.52 -7.82 -9.28
C ILE A 12 21.94 -7.55 -8.78
N ARG A 13 22.18 -6.36 -8.22
CA ARG A 13 23.45 -6.06 -7.55
C ARG A 13 23.53 -6.87 -6.26
N ARG A 14 24.61 -7.63 -6.10
CA ARG A 14 24.91 -8.40 -4.88
C ARG A 14 26.14 -7.81 -4.22
N ASN A 15 26.15 -7.80 -2.90
CA ASN A 15 27.31 -7.48 -2.10
C ASN A 15 27.89 -8.79 -1.52
N PHE A 16 29.06 -8.72 -0.90
CA PHE A 16 29.70 -9.91 -0.29
C PHE A 16 28.83 -10.57 0.78
N VAL A 17 28.05 -9.79 1.53
CA VAL A 17 27.23 -10.26 2.66
C VAL A 17 26.07 -11.16 2.20
N ASP A 18 25.57 -10.96 0.98
CA ASP A 18 24.34 -11.59 0.50
C ASP A 18 24.54 -12.35 -0.82
N LEU A 19 25.79 -12.68 -1.13
CA LEU A 19 26.23 -13.30 -2.37
C LEU A 19 25.51 -14.63 -2.67
N PHE A 20 25.18 -15.40 -1.63
CA PHE A 20 24.50 -16.70 -1.72
C PHE A 20 23.00 -16.63 -1.42
N SER A 21 22.47 -15.45 -1.07
CA SER A 21 21.06 -15.30 -0.77
C SER A 21 20.21 -15.36 -2.05
N ARG A 22 19.03 -15.97 -1.96
CA ARG A 22 18.04 -15.94 -3.05
C ARG A 22 17.38 -14.56 -3.05
N ARG A 23 17.79 -13.68 -3.95
CA ARG A 23 17.08 -12.43 -4.25
C ARG A 23 16.12 -12.64 -5.41
N ILE A 24 14.85 -12.34 -5.17
CA ILE A 24 13.84 -12.21 -6.22
C ILE A 24 13.49 -10.72 -6.27
N GLU A 25 13.86 -10.06 -7.37
CA GLU A 25 13.50 -8.68 -7.66
C GLU A 25 12.72 -8.65 -8.97
N TYR A 26 11.55 -8.02 -8.97
CA TYR A 26 10.67 -7.94 -10.15
C TYR A 26 10.87 -6.65 -10.95
N ILE A 27 11.59 -5.69 -10.38
CA ILE A 27 11.69 -4.32 -10.87
C ILE A 27 13.16 -3.94 -10.98
N CYS A 28 13.55 -3.32 -12.09
CA CYS A 28 14.90 -2.78 -12.23
C CYS A 28 15.04 -1.43 -11.51
N ASP A 29 16.26 -1.05 -11.11
CA ASP A 29 16.56 0.22 -10.41
C ASP A 29 15.95 1.45 -11.10
N LYS A 30 15.98 1.49 -12.44
CA LYS A 30 15.38 2.59 -13.21
C LYS A 30 13.88 2.70 -12.96
N CYS A 31 13.14 1.58 -13.00
CA CYS A 31 11.71 1.58 -12.74
C CYS A 31 11.42 1.88 -11.27
N TYR A 32 12.23 1.35 -10.34
CA TYR A 32 12.07 1.65 -8.93
C TYR A 32 12.20 3.16 -8.64
N ASN A 33 13.14 3.84 -9.30
CA ASN A 33 13.31 5.29 -9.20
C ASN A 33 12.19 6.10 -9.88
N LEU A 34 11.57 5.56 -10.94
CA LEU A 34 10.44 6.20 -11.62
C LEU A 34 9.11 6.04 -10.87
N TYR A 35 8.97 4.95 -10.14
CA TYR A 35 7.77 4.56 -9.40
C TYR A 35 8.11 4.35 -7.90
N PRO A 36 8.69 5.36 -7.23
CA PRO A 36 9.19 5.18 -5.88
C PRO A 36 8.05 4.93 -4.89
N ILE A 37 8.29 4.05 -3.92
CA ILE A 37 7.41 3.94 -2.75
C ILE A 37 7.51 5.23 -1.94
N LYS A 38 6.35 5.82 -1.68
CA LYS A 38 6.16 7.01 -0.86
C LYS A 38 4.96 6.78 0.04
N LEU A 39 5.25 6.29 1.24
CA LEU A 39 4.22 5.98 2.22
C LEU A 39 3.49 7.26 2.64
N GLN A 40 2.16 7.24 2.58
CA GLN A 40 1.32 8.31 3.12
C GLN A 40 0.29 7.70 4.07
N LEU A 41 0.24 8.22 5.29
CA LEU A 41 -0.74 7.81 6.29
C LEU A 41 -1.82 8.88 6.37
N GLU A 42 -3.06 8.47 6.22
CA GLU A 42 -4.24 9.27 6.47
C GLU A 42 -5.04 8.67 7.62
N SER A 43 -5.61 9.51 8.47
CA SER A 43 -6.49 9.10 9.56
C SER A 43 -7.83 9.77 9.36
N ILE A 44 -8.88 8.97 9.42
CA ILE A 44 -10.27 9.37 9.22
C ILE A 44 -11.03 8.96 10.48
N GLU A 45 -11.76 9.90 11.07
CA GLU A 45 -12.67 9.60 12.17
C GLU A 45 -13.96 9.01 11.60
N LEU A 46 -14.39 7.89 12.18
CA LEU A 46 -15.72 7.31 11.98
C LEU A 46 -16.56 7.63 13.22
N GLU A 47 -17.82 7.19 13.28
CA GLU A 47 -18.70 7.54 14.41
C GLU A 47 -18.16 7.08 15.77
N ASP A 48 -17.87 5.78 15.89
CA ASP A 48 -17.42 5.15 17.15
C ASP A 48 -15.97 4.64 17.08
N TYR A 49 -15.35 4.72 15.90
CA TYR A 49 -14.06 4.10 15.59
C TYR A 49 -13.19 5.04 14.75
N SER A 50 -11.96 4.62 14.48
CA SER A 50 -11.06 5.30 13.56
C SER A 50 -10.67 4.41 12.39
N CYS A 51 -10.43 5.02 11.23
CA CYS A 51 -9.85 4.37 10.07
C CYS A 51 -8.50 5.00 9.76
N ARG A 52 -7.45 4.18 9.71
CA ARG A 52 -6.12 4.58 9.25
C ARG A 52 -5.85 3.98 7.89
N ILE A 53 -5.47 4.80 6.93
CA ILE A 53 -5.18 4.39 5.56
C ILE A 53 -3.74 4.69 5.25
N LEU A 54 -2.95 3.65 5.00
CA LEU A 54 -1.57 3.73 4.57
C LEU A 54 -1.52 3.45 3.06
N SER A 55 -1.26 4.47 2.24
CA SER A 55 -0.98 4.29 0.82
C SER A 55 0.51 4.14 0.56
N ILE A 56 0.86 3.32 -0.44
CA ILE A 56 2.26 3.05 -0.83
C ILE A 56 2.78 4.07 -1.84
N PHE A 57 1.90 4.60 -2.69
CA PHE A 57 2.23 5.59 -3.71
C PHE A 57 1.53 6.93 -3.44
N ASP A 58 2.22 8.01 -3.80
CA ASP A 58 1.70 9.38 -3.72
C ASP A 58 0.68 9.72 -4.81
N LYS A 59 0.68 8.94 -5.90
CA LYS A 59 -0.25 9.07 -7.02
C LYS A 59 -0.54 7.72 -7.64
N GLN A 60 -1.58 7.67 -8.46
CA GLN A 60 -1.89 6.47 -9.22
C GLN A 60 -0.82 6.23 -10.28
N TYR A 61 -0.28 5.02 -10.31
CA TYR A 61 0.62 4.56 -11.36
C TYR A 61 -0.04 3.44 -12.15
N PHE A 62 -0.03 3.54 -13.47
CA PHE A 62 -0.54 2.51 -14.37
C PHE A 62 0.51 1.41 -14.58
N ILE A 63 0.80 0.67 -13.51
CA ILE A 63 1.79 -0.41 -13.48
C ILE A 63 1.20 -1.64 -12.77
N GLU A 64 1.81 -2.80 -12.97
CA GLU A 64 1.43 -4.03 -12.28
C GLU A 64 1.89 -3.99 -10.82
N TYR A 65 1.03 -3.62 -9.86
CA TYR A 65 1.43 -3.43 -8.46
C TYR A 65 2.00 -4.67 -7.77
N ASN A 66 1.66 -5.88 -8.24
CA ASN A 66 2.21 -7.14 -7.73
C ASN A 66 3.75 -7.19 -7.78
N CYS A 67 4.39 -6.38 -8.61
CA CYS A 67 5.86 -6.29 -8.63
C CYS A 67 6.46 -5.72 -7.33
N TYR A 68 5.66 -5.05 -6.50
CA TYR A 68 6.01 -4.50 -5.17
C TYR A 68 5.54 -5.39 -4.00
N ILE A 69 5.15 -6.65 -4.26
CA ILE A 69 4.61 -7.54 -3.22
C ILE A 69 5.57 -7.73 -2.03
N LYS A 70 6.87 -7.69 -2.27
CA LYS A 70 7.89 -7.83 -1.22
C LYS A 70 7.80 -6.66 -0.24
N GLU A 71 7.80 -5.45 -0.75
CA GLU A 71 7.69 -4.23 0.04
C GLU A 71 6.32 -4.13 0.70
N TYR A 72 5.26 -4.48 -0.02
CA TYR A 72 3.90 -4.57 0.51
C TYR A 72 3.83 -5.48 1.73
N ASN A 73 4.38 -6.70 1.63
CA ASN A 73 4.42 -7.65 2.74
C ASN A 73 5.25 -7.15 3.91
N GLN A 74 6.40 -6.52 3.66
CA GLN A 74 7.22 -5.93 4.72
C GLN A 74 6.50 -4.83 5.49
N ILE A 75 5.72 -4.00 4.79
CA ILE A 75 4.89 -2.98 5.40
C ILE A 75 3.76 -3.65 6.19
N ALA A 76 3.00 -4.56 5.57
CA ALA A 76 1.89 -5.26 6.21
C ALA A 76 2.31 -5.93 7.53
N MET A 77 3.44 -6.67 7.52
CA MET A 77 3.95 -7.37 8.71
C MET A 77 4.30 -6.43 9.88
N ARG A 78 4.61 -5.15 9.62
CA ARG A 78 4.88 -4.19 10.69
C ARG A 78 3.62 -3.75 11.43
N TYR A 79 2.46 -3.82 10.78
CA TYR A 79 1.22 -3.32 11.36
C TYR A 79 0.27 -4.44 11.79
N ILE A 80 0.28 -5.59 11.13
CA ILE A 80 -0.71 -6.67 11.29
C ILE A 80 -0.85 -7.21 12.73
N ASN A 81 0.17 -7.05 13.57
CA ASN A 81 0.15 -7.52 14.97
C ASN A 81 -0.50 -6.51 15.95
N ASN A 82 -1.15 -5.47 15.46
CA ASN A 82 -1.83 -4.50 16.33
C ASN A 82 -3.29 -4.90 16.52
N ASP A 83 -3.59 -5.53 17.65
CA ASP A 83 -4.93 -6.06 17.98
C ASP A 83 -6.04 -4.97 17.99
N ASN A 84 -5.67 -3.70 18.10
CA ASN A 84 -6.60 -2.57 18.08
C ASN A 84 -7.12 -2.19 16.69
N TYR A 85 -6.69 -2.91 15.64
CA TYR A 85 -7.07 -2.63 14.27
C TYR A 85 -7.44 -3.91 13.52
N GLN A 86 -8.56 -3.88 12.83
CA GLN A 86 -8.87 -4.83 11.78
C GLN A 86 -8.14 -4.43 10.49
N PHE A 87 -7.31 -5.33 9.98
CA PHE A 87 -6.51 -5.08 8.78
C PHE A 87 -7.28 -5.41 7.51
N MET A 88 -7.16 -4.52 6.52
CA MET A 88 -7.70 -4.71 5.18
C MET A 88 -6.69 -4.27 4.12
N PHE A 89 -6.76 -4.91 2.95
CA PHE A 89 -5.83 -4.72 1.85
C PHE A 89 -6.61 -4.37 0.59
N PHE A 90 -6.23 -3.27 -0.06
CA PHE A 90 -6.88 -2.82 -1.30
C PHE A 90 -5.84 -2.39 -2.33
N ASP A 91 -6.15 -2.52 -3.62
CA ASP A 91 -5.29 -1.94 -4.64
C ASP A 91 -5.42 -0.42 -4.64
N THR A 92 -6.64 0.08 -4.60
CA THR A 92 -6.94 1.51 -4.55
C THR A 92 -8.18 1.73 -3.71
N ILE A 93 -8.16 2.77 -2.88
CA ILE A 93 -9.32 3.22 -2.13
C ILE A 93 -9.63 4.67 -2.51
N VAL A 94 -10.91 4.97 -2.67
CA VAL A 94 -11.42 6.32 -2.93
C VAL A 94 -12.11 6.79 -1.67
N ILE A 95 -11.80 8.00 -1.21
CA ILE A 95 -12.50 8.63 -0.10
C ILE A 95 -13.54 9.57 -0.68
N ASP A 96 -14.77 9.11 -0.61
CA ASP A 96 -16.02 9.81 -0.86
C ASP A 96 -17.05 9.38 0.19
N ASP A 97 -18.17 10.09 0.27
CA ASP A 97 -19.19 9.87 1.31
C ASP A 97 -19.71 8.43 1.31
N TYR A 98 -19.85 7.82 0.13
CA TYR A 98 -20.29 6.45 0.00
C TYR A 98 -19.30 5.45 0.62
N ASN A 99 -18.01 5.56 0.29
CA ASN A 99 -17.00 4.69 0.86
C ASN A 99 -16.81 4.94 2.36
N LEU A 100 -16.97 6.18 2.84
CA LEU A 100 -16.95 6.49 4.27
C LEU A 100 -18.06 5.76 5.03
N GLU A 101 -19.29 5.75 4.51
CA GLU A 101 -20.39 4.98 5.09
C GLU A 101 -20.10 3.47 5.11
N LEU A 102 -19.51 2.93 4.04
CA LEU A 102 -19.10 1.53 4.00
C LEU A 102 -18.02 1.20 5.03
N LEU A 103 -17.04 2.08 5.22
CA LEU A 103 -16.00 1.92 6.24
C LEU A 103 -16.57 1.99 7.65
N ASN A 104 -17.51 2.91 7.90
CA ASN A 104 -18.23 3.03 9.16
C ASN A 104 -19.05 1.76 9.46
N MET A 105 -19.77 1.24 8.46
CA MET A 105 -20.48 -0.03 8.58
C MET A 105 -19.52 -1.19 8.88
N ALA A 106 -18.37 -1.26 8.19
CA ALA A 106 -17.38 -2.29 8.42
C ALA A 106 -16.79 -2.21 9.83
N SER A 107 -16.40 -1.02 10.32
CA SER A 107 -15.88 -0.87 11.68
C SER A 107 -16.89 -1.28 12.75
N LYS A 108 -18.18 -0.96 12.55
CA LYS A 108 -19.26 -1.37 13.45
C LYS A 108 -19.49 -2.89 13.43
N LEU A 109 -19.40 -3.52 12.26
CA LEU A 109 -19.51 -4.97 12.11
C LEU A 109 -18.37 -5.71 12.83
N PHE A 110 -17.14 -5.21 12.71
CA PHE A 110 -15.97 -5.78 13.37
C PHE A 110 -15.80 -5.33 14.83
N GLN A 111 -16.57 -4.32 15.26
CA GLN A 111 -16.43 -3.65 16.55
C GLN A 111 -14.99 -3.21 16.84
N ASN A 112 -14.30 -2.70 15.81
CA ASN A 112 -12.88 -2.38 15.89
C ASN A 112 -12.49 -1.23 14.95
N ASN A 113 -11.34 -0.60 15.21
CA ASN A 113 -10.76 0.37 14.27
C ASN A 113 -10.32 -0.33 12.98
N LEU A 114 -10.20 0.41 11.89
CA LEU A 114 -9.75 -0.13 10.60
C LEU A 114 -8.33 0.34 10.30
N PHE A 115 -7.49 -0.57 9.82
CA PHE A 115 -6.22 -0.24 9.21
C PHE A 115 -6.19 -0.77 7.78
N ILE A 116 -6.14 0.16 6.84
CA ILE A 116 -6.17 -0.14 5.41
C ILE A 116 -4.77 0.09 4.84
N LEU A 117 -4.21 -0.94 4.23
CA LEU A 117 -3.01 -0.81 3.40
C LEU A 117 -3.43 -0.83 1.94
N CYS A 118 -3.07 0.21 1.18
CA CYS A 118 -3.38 0.27 -0.24
C CYS A 118 -2.22 0.74 -1.11
N PHE A 119 -2.26 0.45 -2.42
CA PHE A 119 -1.25 1.01 -3.32
C PHE A 119 -1.47 2.49 -3.56
N TYR A 120 -2.71 2.91 -3.76
CA TYR A 120 -3.04 4.32 -3.98
C TYR A 120 -4.32 4.74 -3.23
N LEU A 121 -4.30 5.97 -2.71
CA LEU A 121 -5.40 6.60 -2.02
C LEU A 121 -5.87 7.79 -2.85
N LYS A 122 -7.10 7.72 -3.38
CA LYS A 122 -7.70 8.80 -4.15
C LYS A 122 -8.61 9.62 -3.24
N LYS A 123 -8.24 10.87 -3.01
CA LYS A 123 -9.12 11.84 -2.34
C LYS A 123 -9.98 12.52 -3.40
N GLN A 124 -11.30 12.57 -3.23
CA GLN A 124 -12.10 13.51 -4.02
C GLN A 124 -11.85 14.93 -3.49
N SER A 125 -11.64 15.87 -4.41
CA SER A 125 -11.28 17.27 -4.11
C SER A 125 -12.42 18.12 -3.50
N ASN A 126 -13.48 17.50 -3.00
CA ASN A 126 -14.69 18.19 -2.56
C ASN A 126 -14.90 18.15 -1.03
N PHE A 127 -13.82 18.25 -0.25
CA PHE A 127 -13.89 18.71 1.13
C PHE A 127 -13.52 20.20 1.18
N LEU A 128 -14.25 21.03 0.43
CA LEU A 128 -14.36 22.45 0.71
C LEU A 128 -15.74 22.64 1.33
N VAL A 129 -15.68 22.92 2.63
CA VAL A 129 -16.75 23.39 3.51
C VAL A 129 -17.61 24.45 2.82
#